data_AF-V5HUY5-F1
#
_entry.id   AF-V5HUY5-F1
#
_cell.length_a   1.000
_cell.length_b   1.000
_cell.length_c   1.000
_cell.angle_alpha   90.00
_cell.angle_beta   90.00
_cell.angle_gamma   90.00
#
_symmetry.space_group_name_H-M   'P 1'
#
loop_
_entity.id
_entity.type
_entity.pdbx_description
1 polymer ?
#
loop_
_entity_poly.entity_id
_entity_poly.type
_entity_poly.pdbx_seq_one_letter_code
_entity_poly.pdbx_strand_id
1 'polypeptide(L)'
;DLGSGLTLQCNVASGRRWPRRVLWQKDGRGLGSGLSWTLHEPRGTLVSTALLESDAGDYSCGLDDGRAWPSTRLVIRTPPARLSNLTVHPSTVVATVRWHVSQDGGYPISHFSLAYQPAHQSP
;
A
#
# COMPACT_ATOMS: atom_id res chain seq x y z
N ASP A 1 1.71 3.79 -3.66
CA ASP A 1 0.99 4.31 -2.49
C ASP A 1 -0.48 3.93 -2.57
N LEU A 2 -1.24 4.04 -1.48
CA LEU A 2 -2.68 3.81 -1.51
C LEU A 2 -3.35 4.70 -2.56
N GLY A 3 -4.24 4.13 -3.37
CA GLY A 3 -4.95 4.81 -4.45
C GLY A 3 -4.11 5.13 -5.69
N SER A 4 -2.79 4.92 -5.66
CA SER A 4 -1.95 5.13 -6.85
C SER A 4 -2.09 3.97 -7.83
N GLY A 5 -1.84 4.22 -9.12
CA GLY A 5 -1.68 3.16 -10.10
C GLY A 5 -0.32 2.47 -9.98
N LEU A 6 -0.26 1.18 -10.34
CA LEU A 6 0.97 0.38 -10.38
C LEU A 6 0.96 -0.57 -11.56
N THR A 7 2.14 -0.78 -12.15
CA THR A 7 2.36 -1.75 -13.23
C THR A 7 3.47 -2.71 -12.84
N LEU A 8 3.16 -4.01 -12.84
CA LEU A 8 4.12 -5.08 -12.68
C LEU A 8 4.38 -5.72 -14.04
N GLN A 9 5.65 -5.79 -14.43
CA GLN A 9 6.08 -6.40 -15.68
C GLN A 9 6.71 -7.76 -15.39
N CYS A 10 6.27 -8.78 -16.12
CA CYS A 10 6.92 -10.09 -16.09
C CYS A 10 8.04 -10.12 -17.13
N ASN A 11 9.30 -10.17 -16.67
CA ASN A 11 10.47 -10.21 -17.55
C ASN A 11 10.75 -11.63 -18.06
N VAL A 12 9.86 -12.15 -18.91
CA VAL A 12 10.05 -13.42 -19.60
C VAL A 12 11.05 -13.23 -20.73
N ALA A 13 12.18 -13.95 -20.70
CA ALA A 13 13.16 -13.92 -21.79
C ALA A 13 12.49 -14.34 -23.11
N SER A 14 12.41 -13.40 -24.05
CA SER A 14 11.70 -13.54 -25.33
C SER A 14 12.47 -14.45 -26.29
N GLY A 15 12.34 -15.77 -26.14
CA GLY A 15 12.74 -16.74 -27.16
C GLY A 15 11.74 -16.80 -28.32
N ARG A 16 12.22 -17.04 -29.54
CA ARG A 16 11.48 -17.02 -30.83
C ARG A 16 10.29 -18.00 -30.99
N ARG A 17 9.80 -18.65 -29.92
CA ARG A 17 8.69 -19.64 -29.96
C ARG A 17 7.74 -19.51 -28.76
N TRP A 18 6.94 -18.44 -28.68
CA TRP A 18 5.99 -18.29 -27.57
C TRP A 18 4.61 -17.80 -28.04
N PRO A 19 3.57 -18.63 -27.90
CA PRO A 19 2.23 -18.17 -27.56
C PRO A 19 1.86 -18.85 -26.23
N ARG A 20 2.54 -18.51 -25.13
CA ARG A 20 2.12 -19.02 -23.83
C ARG A 20 1.69 -17.90 -22.91
N ARG A 21 0.66 -18.23 -22.14
CA ARG A 21 -0.02 -17.29 -21.24
C ARG A 21 0.86 -17.06 -20.03
N VAL A 22 0.99 -15.79 -19.64
CA VAL A 22 1.65 -15.43 -18.39
C VAL A 22 0.62 -15.53 -17.28
N LEU A 23 0.96 -16.27 -16.23
CA LEU A 23 0.14 -16.45 -15.04
C LEU A 23 0.73 -15.61 -13.92
N TRP A 24 -0.13 -14.92 -13.19
CA TRP A 24 0.24 -14.16 -12.00
C TRP A 24 -0.31 -14.80 -10.75
N GLN A 25 0.49 -14.75 -9.70
CA GLN A 25 0.14 -15.21 -8.38
C GLN A 25 0.42 -14.12 -7.35
N LYS A 26 -0.48 -14.02 -6.37
CA LYS A 26 -0.33 -13.24 -5.16
C LYS A 26 -0.30 -14.20 -3.98
N ASP A 27 0.75 -14.15 -3.17
CA ASP A 27 0.93 -14.99 -1.97
C ASP A 27 0.81 -16.50 -2.30
N GLY A 28 1.35 -16.90 -3.46
CA GLY A 28 1.31 -18.28 -3.97
C GLY A 28 -0.05 -18.74 -4.52
N ARG A 29 -1.06 -17.87 -4.56
CA ARG A 29 -2.39 -18.15 -5.11
C ARG A 29 -2.61 -17.37 -6.40
N GLY A 30 -3.38 -17.91 -7.34
CA GLY A 30 -3.79 -17.14 -8.52
C GLY A 30 -4.49 -15.85 -8.12
N LEU A 31 -4.39 -14.81 -8.97
CA LEU A 31 -5.07 -13.55 -8.70
C LEU A 31 -6.57 -13.77 -8.53
N GLY A 32 -7.09 -13.48 -7.33
CA GLY A 32 -8.51 -13.61 -7.02
C GLY A 32 -9.35 -12.52 -7.70
N SER A 33 -10.65 -12.78 -7.86
CA SER A 33 -11.63 -11.83 -8.44
C SER A 33 -11.85 -10.56 -7.62
N GLY A 34 -11.33 -10.48 -6.39
CA GLY A 34 -11.43 -9.31 -5.51
C GLY A 34 -10.31 -8.27 -5.68
N LEU A 35 -9.37 -8.52 -6.58
CA LEU A 35 -8.22 -7.65 -6.84
C LEU A 35 -8.52 -6.78 -8.07
N SER A 36 -8.38 -5.45 -7.96
CA SER A 36 -8.58 -4.50 -9.08
C SER A 36 -7.36 -4.47 -10.00
N TRP A 37 -7.09 -5.61 -10.63
CA TRP A 37 -5.94 -5.79 -11.52
C TRP A 37 -6.39 -6.25 -12.90
N THR A 38 -5.79 -5.64 -13.92
CA THR A 38 -5.98 -5.96 -15.32
C THR A 38 -4.72 -6.61 -15.86
N LEU A 39 -4.85 -7.81 -16.42
CA LEU A 39 -3.77 -8.50 -17.12
C LEU A 39 -3.77 -8.13 -18.60
N HIS A 40 -2.68 -7.51 -19.05
CA HIS A 40 -2.45 -7.16 -20.45
C HIS A 40 -1.51 -8.19 -21.10
N GLU A 41 -2.06 -8.96 -22.03
CA GLU A 41 -1.35 -9.93 -22.86
C GLU A 41 -0.74 -9.28 -24.11
N PRO A 42 0.29 -9.88 -24.76
CA PRO A 42 0.92 -11.19 -24.50
C PRO A 42 2.15 -11.13 -23.57
N ARG A 43 2.52 -9.95 -23.09
CA ARG A 43 3.70 -9.76 -22.23
C ARG A 43 3.43 -10.03 -20.76
N GLY A 44 2.18 -10.33 -20.39
CA GLY A 44 1.79 -10.57 -19.01
C GLY A 44 1.98 -9.37 -18.11
N THR A 45 1.67 -8.16 -18.60
CA THR A 45 1.77 -6.94 -17.80
C THR A 45 0.55 -6.83 -16.88
N LEU A 46 0.77 -6.74 -15.57
CA LEU A 46 -0.31 -6.61 -14.60
C LEU A 46 -0.44 -5.15 -14.16
N VAL A 47 -1.62 -4.56 -14.34
CA VAL A 47 -1.87 -3.14 -14.07
C VAL A 47 -2.99 -2.98 -13.06
N SER A 48 -2.75 -2.20 -12.02
CA SER A 48 -3.79 -1.67 -11.13
C SER A 48 -3.88 -0.16 -11.32
N THR A 49 -5.09 0.37 -11.43
CA THR A 49 -5.32 1.82 -11.57
C THR A 49 -5.40 2.53 -10.22
N ALA A 50 -5.78 1.82 -9.17
CA ALA A 50 -5.87 2.33 -7.81
C ALA A 50 -5.62 1.21 -6.79
N LEU A 51 -4.47 1.24 -6.14
CA LEU A 51 -4.08 0.26 -5.13
C LEU A 51 -4.91 0.38 -3.85
N LEU A 52 -5.31 -0.75 -3.28
CA LEU A 52 -5.94 -0.89 -1.98
C LEU A 52 -4.96 -1.48 -0.97
N GLU A 53 -5.22 -1.34 0.33
CA GLU A 53 -4.39 -1.98 1.37
C GLU A 53 -4.33 -3.50 1.21
N SER A 54 -5.43 -4.11 0.74
CA SER A 54 -5.53 -5.54 0.46
C SER A 54 -4.69 -6.00 -0.73
N ASP A 55 -4.14 -5.09 -1.54
CA ASP A 55 -3.20 -5.43 -2.61
C ASP A 55 -1.78 -5.72 -2.09
N ALA A 56 -1.47 -5.41 -0.82
CA ALA A 56 -0.18 -5.78 -0.24
C ALA A 56 0.02 -7.31 -0.26
N GLY A 57 1.22 -7.76 -0.64
CA GLY A 57 1.56 -9.18 -0.72
C GLY A 57 2.76 -9.47 -1.61
N ASP A 58 3.09 -10.75 -1.76
CA ASP A 58 4.18 -11.21 -2.62
C ASP A 58 3.66 -11.63 -3.99
N TYR A 59 4.10 -10.93 -5.04
CA TYR A 59 3.67 -11.16 -6.42
C TYR A 59 4.73 -11.92 -7.19
N SER A 60 4.33 -13.03 -7.82
CA SER A 60 5.18 -13.77 -8.75
C SER A 60 4.46 -13.96 -10.08
N CYS A 61 5.26 -13.99 -11.16
CA CYS A 61 4.77 -14.36 -12.46
C CYS A 61 5.39 -15.68 -12.91
N GLY A 62 4.66 -16.41 -13.75
CA GLY A 62 5.09 -17.67 -14.31
C GLY A 62 4.40 -17.96 -15.63
N LEU A 63 4.70 -19.13 -16.18
CA LEU A 63 4.10 -19.66 -17.39
C LEU A 63 3.23 -20.86 -17.03
N ASP A 64 2.31 -21.17 -17.93
CA ASP A 64 1.47 -22.37 -17.88
C ASP A 64 2.24 -23.71 -17.86
N ASP A 65 3.54 -23.70 -18.17
CA ASP A 65 4.41 -24.88 -18.14
C ASP A 65 5.17 -25.10 -16.83
N GLY A 66 4.87 -24.29 -15.83
CA GLY A 66 5.48 -24.38 -14.50
C GLY A 66 6.78 -23.59 -14.35
N ARG A 67 7.27 -22.88 -15.38
CA ARG A 67 8.37 -21.92 -15.20
C ARG A 67 7.87 -20.71 -14.41
N ALA A 68 8.56 -20.36 -13.32
CA ALA A 68 8.25 -19.19 -12.50
C ALA A 68 9.47 -18.27 -12.34
N TRP A 69 9.21 -16.97 -12.16
CA TRP A 69 10.22 -15.96 -11.86
C TRP A 69 10.19 -15.56 -10.38
N PRO A 70 11.29 -14.93 -9.89
CA PRO A 70 11.36 -14.45 -8.51
C PRO A 70 10.18 -13.56 -8.13
N SER A 71 9.72 -13.70 -6.89
CA SER A 71 8.64 -12.88 -6.33
C SER A 71 9.11 -11.47 -6.00
N THR A 72 8.25 -10.49 -6.23
CA THR A 72 8.39 -9.10 -5.79
C THR A 72 7.39 -8.80 -4.69
N ARG A 73 7.86 -8.27 -3.56
CA ARG A 73 6.99 -7.87 -2.45
C ARG A 73 6.39 -6.50 -2.71
N LEU A 74 5.06 -6.43 -2.81
CA LEU A 74 4.30 -5.20 -2.88
C LEU A 74 3.95 -4.72 -1.48
N VAL A 75 4.45 -3.55 -1.11
CA VAL A 75 4.09 -2.84 0.12
C VAL A 75 3.24 -1.63 -0.23
N ILE A 76 2.06 -1.54 0.38
CA ILE A 76 1.18 -0.39 0.23
C ILE A 76 1.45 0.58 1.37
N ARG A 77 1.83 1.80 1.02
CA ARG A 77 2.04 2.87 1.97
C ARG A 77 0.80 3.76 2.02
N THR A 78 0.42 4.13 3.24
CA THR A 78 -0.76 4.93 3.56
C THR A 78 -0.33 6.22 4.27
N PRO A 79 -1.18 7.24 4.33
CA PRO A 79 -0.98 8.34 5.26
C PRO A 79 -0.92 7.82 6.72
N PRO A 80 -0.19 8.49 7.62
CA PRO A 80 -0.17 8.12 9.04
C PRO A 80 -1.58 8.03 9.61
N ALA A 81 -1.79 7.07 10.51
CA ALA A 81 -3.10 6.89 11.13
C ALA A 81 -3.46 8.08 12.01
N ARG A 82 -4.76 8.24 12.26
CA ARG A 82 -5.25 9.23 13.23
C ARG A 82 -4.60 8.99 14.60
N LEU A 83 -4.19 10.09 15.23
CA LEU A 83 -3.67 10.06 16.59
C LEU A 83 -4.72 9.51 17.56
N SER A 84 -4.25 8.69 18.52
CA SER A 84 -5.08 8.05 19.54
C SER A 84 -4.65 8.52 20.94
N ASN A 85 -5.49 8.31 21.95
CA ASN A 85 -5.19 8.65 23.35
C ASN A 85 -4.76 10.11 23.55
N LEU A 86 -5.44 11.04 22.87
CA LEU A 86 -5.17 12.46 23.02
C LEU A 86 -5.57 12.90 24.44
N THR A 87 -4.60 13.32 25.23
CA THR A 87 -4.78 13.80 26.59
C THR A 87 -4.15 15.17 26.74
N VAL A 88 -4.85 16.05 27.46
CA VAL A 88 -4.39 17.40 27.76
C VAL A 88 -4.30 17.54 29.27
N HIS A 89 -3.11 17.82 29.76
CA HIS A 89 -2.86 18.15 31.15
C HIS A 89 -2.63 19.66 31.27
N PRO A 90 -3.66 20.43 31.66
CA PRO A 90 -3.53 21.87 31.81
C PRO A 90 -2.74 22.23 33.07
N SER A 91 -2.02 23.34 32.98
CA SER A 91 -1.41 24.07 34.10
C SER A 91 -1.79 25.56 33.95
N THR A 92 -1.30 26.40 34.85
CA THR A 92 -1.60 27.85 34.84
C THR A 92 -1.08 28.56 33.60
N VAL A 93 0.06 28.12 33.05
CA VAL A 93 0.75 28.79 31.93
C VAL A 93 1.08 27.87 30.74
N VAL A 94 0.98 26.56 30.92
CA VAL A 94 1.33 25.56 29.90
C VAL A 94 0.28 24.46 29.90
N ALA A 95 -0.02 23.91 28.73
CA ALA A 95 -0.75 22.66 28.61
C ALA A 95 0.18 21.59 28.02
N THR A 96 0.28 20.44 28.69
CA THR A 96 1.00 19.29 28.14
C THR A 96 0.02 18.43 27.36
N VAL A 97 0.24 18.30 26.05
CA VAL A 97 -0.56 17.45 25.18
C VAL A 97 0.21 16.16 24.91
N ARG A 98 -0.45 15.02 25.14
CA ARG A 98 0.12 13.69 24.88
C ARG A 98 -0.82 12.92 23.96
N TRP A 99 -0.24 12.13 23.06
CA TRP A 99 -0.96 11.26 22.15
C TRP A 99 -0.15 9.99 21.89
N HIS A 100 -0.81 9.00 21.32
CA HIS A 100 -0.23 7.75 20.89
C HIS A 100 -0.38 7.58 19.38
N VAL A 101 0.73 7.25 18.71
CA VAL A 101 0.77 6.90 17.29
C VAL A 101 0.61 5.40 17.16
N SER A 102 -0.47 4.95 16.53
CA SER A 102 -0.73 3.52 16.33
C SER A 102 -0.02 2.96 15.10
N GLN A 103 0.02 3.71 13.99
CA GLN A 103 0.71 3.34 12.75
C GLN A 103 1.18 4.61 12.01
N ASP A 104 2.33 4.51 11.35
CA ASP A 104 2.93 5.58 10.53
C ASP A 104 2.57 5.49 9.04
N GLY A 105 1.86 4.42 8.64
CA GLY A 105 1.46 4.19 7.25
C GLY A 105 2.61 3.79 6.32
N GLY A 106 3.76 3.39 6.87
CA GLY A 106 4.92 2.97 6.06
C GLY A 106 5.82 4.10 5.56
N TYR A 107 5.63 5.31 6.09
CA TYR A 107 6.56 6.42 5.99
C TYR A 107 6.85 6.98 7.40
N PRO A 108 8.11 7.32 7.74
CA PRO A 108 8.39 7.93 9.03
C PRO A 108 7.64 9.26 9.17
N ILE A 109 6.97 9.45 10.31
CA ILE A 109 6.26 10.70 10.60
C ILE A 109 7.29 11.83 10.69
N SER A 110 7.12 12.84 9.84
CA SER A 110 8.07 13.95 9.74
C SER A 110 7.83 15.05 10.77
N HIS A 111 6.58 15.34 11.11
CA HIS A 111 6.22 16.39 12.07
C HIS A 111 4.82 16.17 12.67
N PHE A 112 4.56 16.87 13.77
CA PHE A 112 3.23 17.01 14.37
C PHE A 112 2.91 18.51 14.48
N SER A 113 1.64 18.86 14.24
CA SER A 113 1.14 20.23 14.38
C SER A 113 0.04 20.27 15.41
N LEU A 114 0.16 21.17 16.39
CA LEU A 114 -0.85 21.40 17.41
C LEU A 114 -1.50 22.76 17.19
N ALA A 115 -2.83 22.79 17.05
CA ALA A 115 -3.63 24.00 17.00
C ALA A 115 -4.51 24.07 18.24
N TYR A 116 -4.64 25.26 18.84
CA TYR A 116 -5.52 25.52 19.98
C TYR A 116 -6.25 26.85 19.79
N GLN A 117 -7.39 26.98 20.45
CA GLN A 117 -8.17 28.21 20.50
C GLN A 117 -8.61 28.48 21.95
N PRO A 118 -8.60 29.74 22.42
CA PRO A 118 -9.16 30.08 23.72
C PRO A 118 -10.64 29.66 23.79
N ALA A 119 -11.05 29.05 24.89
CA ALA A 119 -12.48 28.84 25.14
C ALA A 119 -13.16 30.20 25.26
N HIS A 120 -14.32 30.35 24.61
CA HIS A 120 -15.11 31.57 24.69
C HIS A 120 -15.43 31.85 26.17
N GLN A 121 -14.87 32.93 26.73
CA GLN A 121 -15.24 33.39 28.06
C GLN A 121 -16.52 34.22 27.89
N SER A 122 -17.66 33.62 28.24
CA SER A 122 -18.89 34.40 28.43
C SER A 122 -18.68 35.36 29.62
N PRO A 123 -19.02 36.66 29.47
CA PRO A 123 -18.82 37.66 30.51
C PRO A 123 -19.66 37.41 31.77
#